data_AF-A0A6V7WN23-F1
#
_entry.id   AF-A0A6V7WN23-F1
#
_cell.length_a   1.000
_cell.length_b   1.000
_cell.length_c   1.000
_cell.angle_alpha   90.00
_cell.angle_beta   90.00
_cell.angle_gamma   90.00
#
_symmetry.space_group_name_H-M   'P 1'
#
loop_
_entity.id
_entity.type
_entity.pdbx_description
1 polymer ?
#
loop_
_entity_poly.entity_id
_entity_poly.type
_entity_poly.pdbx_seq_one_letter_code
_entity_poly.pdbx_strand_id
1 'polypeptide(L)'
;MKNLKTNRRKNKKNLKMVHYKFGRCTVCQFRLRPDNVYTLKNCNHTFHHECVTRWITEGSQDCPRCREPATLTDIKQLFVEEAGDSSDDSGDELTQSSSNVTTQNPSAKKTSG
;
A
#
# COMPACT_ATOMS: atom_id res chain seq x y z
N MET A 1 5.11 2.12 45.69
CA MET A 1 4.84 2.40 44.25
C MET A 1 6.20 2.61 43.58
N LYS A 2 6.73 1.62 42.85
CA LYS A 2 8.10 1.68 42.32
C LYS A 2 8.05 2.20 40.88
N ASN A 3 8.45 3.46 40.69
CA ASN A 3 8.51 4.15 39.41
C ASN A 3 9.59 3.53 38.51
N LEU A 4 9.17 2.84 37.45
CA LEU A 4 10.06 2.34 36.41
C LEU A 4 10.27 3.42 35.35
N LYS A 5 11.29 4.26 35.53
CA LYS A 5 11.78 5.18 34.48
C LYS A 5 12.57 4.36 33.46
N THR A 6 11.93 3.98 32.36
CA THR A 6 12.57 3.27 31.24
C THR A 6 13.43 4.24 30.42
N ASN A 7 14.71 4.30 30.77
CA ASN A 7 15.73 5.07 30.06
C ASN A 7 16.15 4.34 28.77
N ARG A 8 15.41 4.50 27.67
CA ARG A 8 15.75 3.90 26.37
C ARG A 8 16.60 4.87 25.54
N ARG A 9 17.93 4.78 25.71
CA ARG A 9 18.91 5.46 24.84
C ARG A 9 18.79 4.92 23.41
N LYS A 10 18.19 5.66 22.47
CA LYS A 10 18.27 5.33 21.03
C LYS A 10 19.30 6.25 20.37
N ASN A 11 20.43 5.65 19.98
CA ASN A 11 21.57 6.27 19.30
C ASN A 11 21.14 6.81 17.93
N LYS A 12 20.84 8.12 17.84
CA LYS A 12 20.43 8.86 16.63
C LYS A 12 21.62 9.19 15.74
N LYS A 13 22.11 8.24 14.94
CA LYS A 13 23.08 8.55 13.88
C LYS A 13 22.73 7.79 12.60
N ASN A 14 22.22 8.54 11.62
CA ASN A 14 22.25 8.21 10.19
C ASN A 14 21.25 7.20 9.60
N LEU A 15 19.98 7.20 10.03
CA LEU A 15 18.93 6.58 9.21
C LEU A 15 18.38 7.62 8.23
N LYS A 16 18.88 7.63 6.98
CA LYS A 16 18.32 8.45 5.90
C LYS A 16 16.86 8.07 5.73
N MET A 17 15.97 8.98 6.09
CA MET A 17 14.52 8.90 5.94
C MET A 17 14.18 8.83 4.45
N VAL A 18 14.16 7.62 3.91
CA VAL A 18 13.61 7.31 2.60
C VAL A 18 12.10 7.56 2.66
N HIS A 19 11.61 8.46 1.80
CA HIS A 19 10.18 8.63 1.49
C HIS A 19 9.58 7.23 1.21
N TYR A 20 8.96 6.62 2.23
CA TYR A 20 8.54 5.23 2.17
C TYR A 20 7.23 5.17 1.38
N LYS A 21 7.37 5.10 0.06
CA LYS A 21 6.26 4.86 -0.86
C LYS A 21 5.85 3.39 -0.70
N PHE A 22 4.87 3.14 0.16
CA PHE A 22 4.25 1.82 0.26
C PHE A 22 3.74 1.39 -1.12
N GLY A 23 4.05 0.15 -1.51
CA GLY A 23 3.66 -0.41 -2.81
C GLY A 23 2.13 -0.55 -2.98
N ARG A 24 1.71 -1.19 -4.07
CA ARG A 24 0.32 -1.63 -4.26
C ARG A 24 0.16 -3.07 -3.81
N CYS A 25 -0.94 -3.37 -3.12
CA CYS A 25 -1.31 -4.75 -2.81
C CYS A 25 -1.63 -5.48 -4.13
N THR A 26 -1.03 -6.64 -4.41
CA THR A 26 -1.30 -7.35 -5.68
C THR A 26 -2.63 -8.08 -5.70
N VAL A 27 -3.28 -8.27 -4.54
CA VAL A 27 -4.57 -8.95 -4.43
C VAL A 27 -5.69 -8.00 -4.83
N CYS A 28 -5.77 -6.82 -4.19
CA CYS A 28 -6.83 -5.84 -4.44
C CYS A 28 -6.41 -4.68 -5.35
N GLN A 29 -5.13 -4.59 -5.72
CA GLN A 29 -4.54 -3.54 -6.57
C GLN A 29 -4.58 -2.11 -5.97
N PHE A 30 -5.01 -1.95 -4.72
CA PHE A 30 -5.02 -0.67 -4.01
C PHE A 30 -3.69 -0.37 -3.28
N ARG A 31 -3.49 0.90 -2.92
CA ARG A 31 -2.31 1.36 -2.18
C ARG A 31 -2.29 0.74 -0.76
N LEU A 32 -1.10 0.30 -0.35
CA LEU A 32 -0.84 -0.11 1.02
C LEU A 32 -0.78 1.12 1.93
N ARG A 33 -1.33 1.02 3.15
CA ARG A 33 -1.33 2.10 4.15
C ARG A 33 -0.47 1.68 5.35
N PRO A 34 0.30 2.59 5.97
CA PRO A 34 1.25 2.25 7.06
C PRO A 34 0.62 1.48 8.23
N ASP A 35 -0.66 1.73 8.52
CA ASP A 35 -1.43 1.07 9.58
C ASP A 35 -1.91 -0.34 9.18
N ASN A 36 -2.01 -0.63 7.88
CA ASN A 36 -2.52 -1.89 7.34
C ASN A 36 -1.56 -2.46 6.27
N VAL A 37 -0.29 -2.67 6.67
CA VAL A 37 0.68 -3.43 5.89
C VAL A 37 1.11 -4.68 6.63
N TYR A 38 0.92 -5.81 5.98
CA TYR A 38 1.30 -7.12 6.49
C TYR A 38 2.24 -7.80 5.49
N THR A 39 3.15 -8.61 6.01
CA THR A 39 4.13 -9.35 5.23
C THR A 39 4.06 -10.84 5.54
N LEU A 40 4.47 -11.67 4.59
CA LEU A 40 4.71 -13.09 4.83
C LEU A 40 6.18 -13.30 5.22
N LYS A 41 6.43 -14.01 6.34
CA LYS A 41 7.78 -14.31 6.83
C LYS A 41 8.68 -15.02 5.81
N ASN A 42 8.08 -15.82 4.95
CA ASN A 42 8.79 -16.78 4.10
C ASN A 42 9.39 -16.09 2.86
N CYS A 43 8.77 -14.99 2.40
CA CYS A 43 9.16 -14.29 1.16
C CYS A 43 9.19 -12.76 1.26
N ASN A 44 8.78 -12.17 2.39
CA ASN A 44 8.77 -10.73 2.67
C ASN A 44 7.90 -9.86 1.73
N HIS A 45 6.94 -10.46 1.03
CA HIS A 45 5.99 -9.72 0.21
C HIS A 45 4.87 -9.11 1.04
N THR A 46 4.45 -7.90 0.67
CA THR A 46 3.52 -7.07 1.44
C THR A 46 2.11 -6.97 0.85
N PHE A 47 1.11 -6.99 1.71
CA PHE A 47 -0.33 -7.01 1.39
C PHE A 47 -1.14 -6.30 2.51
N HIS A 48 -2.42 -6.00 2.26
CA HIS A 48 -3.35 -5.68 3.36
C HIS A 48 -3.66 -6.95 4.15
N HIS A 49 -3.95 -6.82 5.44
CA HIS A 49 -4.28 -7.95 6.31
C HIS A 49 -5.39 -8.83 5.72
N GLU A 50 -6.53 -8.22 5.41
CA GLU A 50 -7.69 -8.93 4.90
C GLU A 50 -7.41 -9.61 3.57
N CYS A 51 -6.60 -8.99 2.71
CA CYS A 51 -6.27 -9.53 1.40
C CYS A 51 -5.44 -10.81 1.51
N VAL A 52 -4.37 -10.80 2.31
CA VAL A 52 -3.52 -11.99 2.47
C VAL A 52 -4.20 -13.07 3.31
N THR A 53 -4.95 -12.69 4.35
CA THR A 53 -5.71 -13.63 5.17
C THR A 53 -6.75 -14.35 4.33
N ARG A 54 -7.57 -13.61 3.57
CA ARG A 54 -8.59 -14.21 2.68
C ARG A 54 -7.96 -15.13 1.63
N TRP A 55 -6.84 -14.71 1.03
CA TRP A 55 -6.13 -15.55 0.06
C TRP A 55 -5.73 -16.89 0.66
N ILE A 56 -5.15 -16.88 1.86
CA ILE A 56 -4.67 -18.10 2.53
C ILE A 56 -5.82 -18.97 3.04
N THR A 57 -6.94 -18.38 3.49
CA THR A 57 -8.08 -19.14 4.02
C THR A 57 -8.99 -19.70 2.95
N GLU A 58 -9.27 -18.93 1.90
CA GLU A 58 -10.29 -19.27 0.89
C GLU A 58 -9.68 -19.71 -0.45
N GLY A 59 -8.44 -19.30 -0.74
CA GLY A 59 -7.82 -19.49 -2.05
C GLY A 59 -6.74 -20.56 -2.06
N SER A 60 -5.55 -20.21 -1.59
CA SER A 60 -4.35 -21.06 -1.67
C SER A 60 -3.39 -20.75 -0.53
N GLN A 61 -2.76 -21.79 0.03
CA GLN A 61 -1.78 -21.68 1.11
C GLN A 61 -0.40 -21.29 0.57
N ASP A 62 -0.36 -20.25 -0.26
CA ASP A 62 0.82 -19.74 -0.93
C ASP A 62 0.81 -18.20 -1.02
N CYS A 63 1.98 -17.62 -1.31
CA CYS A 63 2.12 -16.20 -1.49
C CYS A 63 1.47 -15.75 -2.82
N PRO A 64 0.55 -14.76 -2.82
CA PRO A 64 -0.09 -14.27 -4.05
C PRO A 64 0.89 -13.66 -5.06
N ARG A 65 2.12 -13.33 -4.64
CA ARG A 65 3.15 -12.68 -5.47
C ARG A 65 4.18 -13.64 -6.03
N CYS A 66 4.64 -14.62 -5.26
CA CYS A 66 5.74 -15.51 -5.66
C CYS A 66 5.42 -17.01 -5.52
N ARG A 67 4.23 -17.37 -5.04
CA ARG A 67 3.78 -18.75 -4.82
C ARG A 67 4.61 -19.57 -3.82
N GLU A 68 5.41 -18.88 -3.00
CA GLU A 68 6.07 -19.52 -1.86
C GLU A 68 5.01 -20.02 -0.87
N PRO A 69 5.07 -21.26 -0.36
CA PRO A 69 4.12 -21.77 0.61
C PRO A 69 4.01 -20.85 1.83
N ALA A 70 2.78 -20.57 2.25
CA ALA A 70 2.51 -19.65 3.35
C ALA A 70 1.21 -20.01 4.08
N THR A 71 1.23 -19.86 5.40
CA THR A 71 0.09 -20.09 6.28
C THR A 71 -0.28 -18.82 7.04
N LEU A 72 -1.42 -18.82 7.74
CA LEU A 72 -1.84 -17.69 8.57
C LEU A 72 -0.81 -17.33 9.66
N THR A 73 -0.04 -18.33 10.12
CA THR A 73 1.02 -18.12 11.11
C THR A 73 2.21 -17.34 10.57
N ASP A 74 2.34 -17.26 9.24
CA ASP A 74 3.44 -16.58 8.55
C ASP A 74 3.16 -15.09 8.33
N ILE A 75 1.90 -14.67 8.48
CA ILE A 75 1.47 -13.28 8.35
C ILE A 75 1.96 -12.46 9.55
N LYS A 76 2.63 -11.33 9.28
CA LYS A 76 3.11 -10.38 10.29
C LYS A 76 2.76 -8.95 9.92
N GLN A 77 2.28 -8.17 10.88
CA GLN A 77 2.12 -6.72 10.71
C GLN A 77 3.49 -6.03 10.71
N LEU A 78 3.68 -5.09 9.79
CA LEU A 78 4.80 -4.17 9.82
C LEU A 78 4.34 -2.90 10.56
N PHE A 79 4.96 -2.62 11.71
CA PHE A 79 4.73 -1.37 12.42
C PHE A 79 5.64 -0.28 11.86
N VAL A 80 5.04 0.76 11.30
CA VAL A 80 5.76 1.96 10.87
C VAL A 80 5.46 3.07 11.86
N GLU A 81 6.49 3.53 12.57
CA GLU A 81 6.38 4.70 13.44
C GLU A 81 6.28 5.95 12.54
N GLU A 82 5.11 6.60 12.55
CA GLU A 82 4.89 7.87 11.87
C GLU A 82 5.72 8.96 12.58
N ALA A 83 6.72 9.49 11.88
CA ALA A 83 7.39 10.69 12.35
C ALA A 83 6.41 11.84 12.14
N GLY A 84 5.87 12.39 13.22
CA GLY A 84 4.94 13.52 13.18
C GLY A 84 5.51 14.65 12.33
N ASP A 85 4.77 15.00 11.28
CA ASP A 85 5.10 16.12 10.42
C ASP A 85 4.63 17.41 11.11
N SER A 86 5.57 18.30 11.38
CA SER A 86 5.32 19.66 11.83
C SER A 86 6.00 20.58 10.83
N SER A 87 5.30 20.90 9.74
CA SER A 87 5.62 22.06 8.90
C SER A 87 4.43 22.44 8.00
N ASP A 88 3.89 23.60 8.33
CA ASP A 88 3.23 24.62 7.51
C ASP A 88 3.75 24.74 6.06
N ASP A 89 2.83 24.75 5.10
CA ASP A 89 3.05 25.36 3.79
C ASP A 89 1.75 26.03 3.32
N SER A 90 1.86 27.32 3.01
CA SER A 90 0.77 28.24 2.65
C SER A 90 0.87 28.61 1.17
N GLY A 91 -0.27 28.67 0.48
CA GLY A 91 -0.42 29.28 -0.86
C GLY A 91 -0.08 28.34 -2.02
N ASP A 92 -0.71 28.38 -3.19
CA ASP A 92 -1.58 29.39 -3.80
C ASP A 92 -2.35 28.73 -4.97
N GLU A 93 -3.17 29.55 -5.62
CA GLU A 93 -4.33 29.34 -6.47
C GLU A 93 -4.00 29.02 -7.96
N LEU A 94 -5.08 28.82 -8.74
CA LEU A 94 -5.25 29.06 -10.18
C LEU A 94 -5.23 27.86 -11.16
N THR A 95 -6.46 27.39 -11.41
CA THR A 95 -7.14 27.32 -12.72
C THR A 95 -6.30 27.18 -14.00
N GLN A 96 -6.65 26.22 -14.85
CA GLN A 96 -7.40 26.50 -16.09
C GLN A 96 -7.77 25.25 -16.89
N SER A 97 -8.98 25.35 -17.44
CA SER A 97 -9.68 24.54 -18.43
C SER A 97 -8.92 24.26 -19.73
N SER A 98 -9.18 23.08 -20.32
CA SER A 98 -9.45 22.78 -21.76
C SER A 98 -9.33 21.24 -21.91
N SER A 99 -10.12 20.51 -22.69
CA SER A 99 -10.58 20.79 -24.04
C SER A 99 -11.75 19.85 -24.41
N ASN A 100 -12.80 20.44 -25.00
CA ASN A 100 -13.78 19.71 -25.80
C ASN A 100 -13.07 19.00 -26.97
N VAL A 101 -13.31 17.71 -27.16
CA VAL A 101 -13.05 17.03 -28.44
C VAL A 101 -14.38 16.53 -29.01
N THR A 102 -14.83 17.21 -30.05
CA THR A 102 -15.87 16.77 -30.97
C THR A 102 -15.28 15.71 -31.90
N THR A 103 -15.86 14.51 -31.93
CA THR A 103 -15.72 13.61 -33.07
C THR A 103 -17.10 13.17 -33.51
N GLN A 104 -17.60 13.85 -34.53
CA GLN A 104 -18.60 13.32 -35.45
C GLN A 104 -17.89 12.32 -36.37
N ASN A 105 -18.43 11.11 -36.54
CA ASN A 105 -18.60 10.55 -37.88
C ASN A 105 -19.58 9.36 -37.88
N PRO A 106 -20.64 9.37 -38.71
CA PRO A 106 -21.48 8.21 -38.98
C PRO A 106 -20.82 7.32 -40.06
N SER A 107 -20.92 6.00 -39.93
CA SER A 107 -20.68 5.08 -41.03
C SER A 107 -21.74 3.98 -41.06
N ALA A 108 -22.57 4.08 -42.08
CA ALA A 108 -23.50 3.05 -42.52
C ALA A 108 -22.73 1.83 -43.03
N LYS A 109 -23.23 0.63 -42.71
CA LYS A 109 -23.06 -0.53 -43.58
C LYS A 109 -24.29 -1.42 -43.52
N LYS A 110 -25.06 -1.40 -44.61
CA LYS A 110 -26.07 -2.39 -44.98
C LYS A 110 -25.36 -3.71 -45.32
N THR A 111 -25.97 -4.86 -45.02
CA THR A 111 -26.21 -5.99 -45.94
C THR A 111 -26.86 -7.21 -45.25
N SER A 112 -27.99 -7.63 -45.82
CA SER A 112 -28.51 -9.00 -46.05
C SER A 112 -28.66 -10.03 -44.91
N GLY A 113 -29.89 -10.51 -44.76
CA GLY A 113 -30.33 -11.73 -44.08
C GLY A 113 -31.85 -11.78 -44.11
#